data_AF-A0A2C9KBS8-F1
#
_entry.id   AF-A0A2C9KBS8-F1
#
_cell.length_a   1.000
_cell.length_b   1.000
_cell.length_c   1.000
_cell.angle_alpha   90.00
_cell.angle_beta   90.00
_cell.angle_gamma   90.00
#
_symmetry.space_group_name_H-M   'P 1'
#
loop_
_entity.id
_entity.type
_entity.pdbx_description
1 polymer ?
#
loop_
_entity_poly.entity_id
_entity_poly.type
_entity_poly.pdbx_seq_one_letter_code
_entity_poly.pdbx_strand_id
1 'polypeptide(L)'
;MEVGDSLLSDDYVSVGSIHVSKPIQFSTGAPFSNQYQTSAFIFSNGVIGFNDYMFTIGGITDISKLTNLNIVAPYLTNINPKLGQVYYHLYDMFGNQFEDVVQKFDNPKMAEILTRAKKDVTEYRGLVDFKVNNVLITTWVNVQPFSLNNKASEVNTFQAIYISGWETVKIAGQTIALDEESAYVIFLYQYGKMKWNHVPGRVVSIGTTGTNLNILKDLNTPLVAMLDRVPGNTGYKGVVSFEVGRVYGTAQSCNRYVCDNVNFLNNGRYQHEKNELYRCPCTLERLGNQWQLFETRGLFDEIYCYAISPVAKRRLLRNNIRNELCCYKWVKPESDDWKEWLRTWREATYLPPSPNSGHILVRDPWDYNYFAIENLYMHQMCCNSKEKYCNRFYKLFSDMGCSNFVTFVPRKFDGML
;
A
#
# COMPACT_ATOMS: atom_id res chain seq x y z
N MET A 1 16.18 -12.13 -17.72
CA MET A 1 16.02 -13.02 -16.56
C MET A 1 16.83 -12.39 -15.47
N GLU A 2 16.15 -11.75 -14.54
CA GLU A 2 16.77 -11.09 -13.40
C GLU A 2 16.65 -11.99 -12.17
N VAL A 3 17.52 -11.76 -11.18
CA VAL A 3 17.46 -12.48 -9.91
C VAL A 3 16.12 -12.15 -9.25
N GLY A 4 15.32 -13.19 -8.95
CA GLY A 4 14.03 -13.07 -8.27
C GLY A 4 12.80 -13.16 -9.18
N ASP A 5 12.95 -13.16 -10.52
CA ASP A 5 11.80 -13.38 -11.42
C ASP A 5 11.18 -14.75 -11.17
N SER A 6 9.86 -14.80 -10.99
CA SER A 6 9.11 -16.06 -10.94
C SER A 6 8.77 -16.51 -12.34
N LEU A 7 9.01 -17.80 -12.62
CA LEU A 7 8.69 -18.42 -13.90
C LEU A 7 7.39 -19.22 -13.74
N LEU A 8 6.37 -18.87 -14.54
CA LEU A 8 5.05 -19.48 -14.44
C LEU A 8 5.06 -21.01 -14.64
N SER A 9 5.99 -21.54 -15.44
CA SER A 9 6.08 -22.99 -15.67
C SER A 9 6.56 -23.78 -14.45
N ASP A 10 7.16 -23.12 -13.46
CA ASP A 10 7.71 -23.79 -12.29
C ASP A 10 6.64 -24.06 -11.22
N ASP A 11 5.62 -23.19 -11.14
CA ASP A 11 4.58 -23.27 -10.12
C ASP A 11 3.26 -22.65 -10.61
N TYR A 12 2.33 -23.51 -11.05
CA TYR A 12 1.05 -23.09 -11.63
C TYR A 12 -0.11 -24.03 -11.29
N VAL A 13 -1.32 -23.49 -11.43
CA VAL A 13 -2.57 -24.25 -11.46
C VAL A 13 -3.08 -24.26 -12.90
N SER A 14 -3.47 -25.43 -13.40
CA SER A 14 -4.11 -25.56 -14.71
C SER A 14 -5.60 -25.27 -14.60
N VAL A 15 -6.10 -24.36 -15.43
CA VAL A 15 -7.53 -24.13 -15.64
C VAL A 15 -7.85 -24.36 -17.11
N GLY A 16 -8.41 -25.53 -17.41
CA GLY A 16 -8.56 -25.98 -18.81
C GLY A 16 -7.19 -26.10 -19.49
N SER A 17 -6.97 -25.35 -20.56
CA SER A 17 -5.72 -25.33 -21.34
C SER A 17 -4.79 -24.17 -20.99
N ILE A 18 -4.99 -23.48 -19.87
CA ILE A 18 -4.24 -22.28 -19.47
C ILE A 18 -3.50 -22.56 -18.16
N HIS A 19 -2.26 -22.09 -18.05
CA HIS A 19 -1.51 -22.09 -16.80
C HIS A 19 -1.74 -20.76 -16.07
N VAL A 20 -2.01 -20.84 -14.76
CA VAL A 20 -2.28 -19.68 -13.89
C VAL A 20 -1.32 -19.69 -12.71
N SER A 21 -0.70 -18.56 -12.40
CA SER A 21 0.21 -18.46 -11.26
C SER A 21 -0.51 -18.70 -9.94
N LYS A 22 0.25 -19.00 -8.88
CA LYS A 22 -0.20 -18.77 -7.51
C LYS A 22 -0.55 -17.28 -7.30
N PRO A 23 -1.39 -16.95 -6.29
CA PRO A 23 -1.75 -15.56 -6.02
C PRO A 23 -0.52 -14.74 -5.66
N ILE A 24 -0.33 -13.63 -6.36
CA ILE A 24 0.67 -12.60 -6.08
C ILE A 24 0.03 -11.60 -5.12
N GLN A 25 0.52 -11.53 -3.89
CA GLN A 25 -0.09 -10.72 -2.82
C GLN A 25 0.52 -9.32 -2.76
N PHE A 26 -0.32 -8.29 -2.75
CA PHE A 26 0.10 -6.90 -2.56
C PHE A 26 0.04 -6.53 -1.08
N SER A 27 1.14 -6.06 -0.49
CA SER A 27 1.18 -5.79 0.96
C SER A 27 0.25 -4.63 1.35
N THR A 28 0.16 -3.58 0.53
CA THR A 28 -0.68 -2.40 0.73
C THR A 28 -1.99 -2.47 -0.05
N GLY A 29 -2.21 -3.52 -0.85
CA GLY A 29 -3.25 -3.56 -1.88
C GLY A 29 -2.84 -2.83 -3.17
N ALA A 30 -3.57 -3.12 -4.24
CA ALA A 30 -3.37 -2.61 -5.59
C ALA A 30 -4.66 -1.92 -6.08
N PRO A 31 -4.67 -0.61 -6.36
CA PRO A 31 -5.83 0.06 -6.95
C PRO A 31 -6.21 -0.55 -8.29
N PHE A 32 -7.48 -0.93 -8.42
CA PHE A 32 -8.07 -1.30 -9.70
C PHE A 32 -9.54 -0.92 -9.70
N SER A 33 -10.01 -0.26 -10.76
CA SER A 33 -11.31 0.41 -10.77
C SER A 33 -11.38 1.39 -9.58
N ASN A 34 -12.36 1.25 -8.70
CA ASN A 34 -12.55 2.04 -7.49
C ASN A 34 -12.29 1.23 -6.20
N GLN A 35 -11.52 0.13 -6.27
CA GLN A 35 -11.29 -0.77 -5.13
C GLN A 35 -9.83 -1.20 -5.02
N TYR A 36 -9.42 -1.55 -3.80
CA TYR A 36 -8.16 -2.26 -3.58
C TYR A 36 -8.31 -3.75 -3.86
N GLN A 37 -7.41 -4.26 -4.68
CA GLN A 37 -7.24 -5.68 -4.92
C GLN A 37 -6.07 -6.16 -4.07
N THR A 38 -6.25 -7.28 -3.36
CA THR A 38 -5.21 -7.84 -2.47
C THR A 38 -4.29 -8.80 -3.20
N SER A 39 -4.76 -9.38 -4.30
CA SER A 39 -4.07 -10.40 -5.08
C SER A 39 -4.14 -10.11 -6.58
N ALA A 40 -3.15 -10.62 -7.30
CA ALA A 40 -3.18 -10.76 -8.76
C ALA A 40 -2.78 -12.17 -9.19
N PHE A 41 -3.21 -12.56 -10.39
CA PHE A 41 -2.93 -13.85 -11.01
C PHE A 41 -2.43 -13.63 -12.43
N ILE A 42 -1.37 -14.34 -12.82
CA ILE A 42 -0.77 -14.27 -14.16
C ILE A 42 -1.22 -15.48 -14.96
N PHE A 43 -1.77 -15.24 -16.14
CA PHE A 43 -2.26 -16.27 -17.03
C PHE A 43 -1.36 -16.42 -18.25
N SER A 44 -1.14 -17.66 -18.68
CA SER A 44 -0.33 -17.95 -19.88
C SER A 44 -0.94 -17.38 -21.16
N ASN A 45 -2.23 -17.05 -21.18
CA ASN A 45 -2.96 -16.51 -22.32
C ASN A 45 -2.84 -14.99 -22.50
N GLY A 46 -1.92 -14.33 -21.78
CA GLY A 46 -1.63 -12.89 -21.95
C GLY A 46 -2.49 -11.97 -21.09
N VAL A 47 -2.87 -12.44 -19.89
CA VAL A 47 -3.75 -11.73 -18.95
C VAL A 47 -3.14 -11.66 -17.56
N ILE A 48 -3.34 -10.51 -16.91
CA ILE A 48 -3.22 -10.33 -15.46
C ILE A 48 -4.62 -10.12 -14.90
N GLY A 49 -5.00 -10.95 -13.94
CA GLY A 49 -6.29 -10.89 -13.28
C GLY A 49 -6.20 -10.37 -11.85
N PHE A 50 -7.04 -9.42 -11.48
CA PHE A 50 -7.09 -8.83 -10.14
C PHE A 50 -8.42 -9.14 -9.44
N ASN A 51 -8.59 -10.38 -8.98
CA ASN A 51 -9.49 -10.82 -7.90
C ASN A 51 -9.38 -12.35 -7.73
N ASP A 52 -9.93 -12.89 -6.64
CA ASP A 52 -9.91 -14.34 -6.37
C ASP A 52 -10.94 -15.14 -7.20
N TYR A 53 -11.87 -14.47 -7.90
CA TYR A 53 -12.88 -15.08 -8.79
C TYR A 53 -12.39 -15.29 -10.24
N MET A 54 -11.13 -14.96 -10.54
CA MET A 54 -10.52 -15.00 -11.87
C MET A 54 -10.41 -16.41 -12.47
N PHE A 55 -10.48 -17.48 -11.66
CA PHE A 55 -10.39 -18.86 -12.14
C PHE A 55 -11.52 -19.29 -13.10
N THR A 56 -12.56 -18.45 -13.26
CA THR A 56 -13.64 -18.64 -14.23
C THR A 56 -13.28 -18.23 -15.67
N ILE A 57 -12.13 -17.59 -15.90
CA ILE A 57 -11.72 -17.05 -17.21
C ILE A 57 -11.10 -18.13 -18.13
N GLY A 58 -10.91 -19.36 -17.64
CA GLY A 58 -10.27 -20.46 -18.38
C GLY A 58 -10.95 -20.77 -19.72
N GLY A 59 -10.52 -20.09 -20.79
CA GLY A 59 -11.02 -20.28 -22.16
C GLY A 59 -11.55 -19.01 -22.86
N ILE A 60 -11.62 -17.86 -22.18
CA ILE A 60 -12.14 -16.63 -22.79
C ILE A 60 -11.02 -15.87 -23.50
N THR A 61 -11.19 -15.58 -24.79
CA THR A 61 -10.24 -14.80 -25.62
C THR A 61 -10.73 -13.40 -25.99
N ASP A 62 -11.95 -13.07 -25.57
CA ASP A 62 -12.63 -11.81 -25.87
C ASP A 62 -12.87 -11.03 -24.58
N ILE A 63 -12.08 -9.98 -24.37
CA ILE A 63 -12.13 -9.16 -23.17
C ILE A 63 -13.39 -8.28 -23.10
N SER A 64 -14.04 -8.01 -24.23
CA SER A 64 -15.26 -7.18 -24.27
C SER A 64 -16.43 -7.83 -23.53
N LYS A 65 -16.37 -9.16 -23.33
CA LYS A 65 -17.38 -9.93 -22.58
C LYS A 65 -17.12 -9.99 -21.08
N LEU A 66 -16.02 -9.40 -20.60
CA LEU A 66 -15.52 -9.52 -19.23
C LEU A 66 -15.55 -8.18 -18.47
N THR A 67 -16.62 -7.41 -18.63
CA THR A 67 -16.74 -6.06 -18.04
C THR A 67 -16.77 -6.03 -16.51
N ASN A 68 -17.27 -7.10 -15.89
CA ASN A 68 -17.43 -7.18 -14.42
C ASN A 68 -16.17 -7.68 -13.70
N LEU A 69 -15.12 -7.94 -14.45
CA LEU A 69 -13.86 -8.47 -13.97
C LEU A 69 -12.79 -7.38 -14.03
N ASN A 70 -11.76 -7.47 -13.20
CA ASN A 70 -10.63 -6.53 -13.20
C ASN A 70 -9.45 -7.21 -13.89
N ILE A 71 -9.27 -6.93 -15.17
CA ILE A 71 -8.32 -7.62 -16.05
C ILE A 71 -7.45 -6.60 -16.75
N VAL A 72 -6.17 -6.96 -16.89
CA VAL A 72 -5.21 -6.32 -17.78
C VAL A 72 -4.80 -7.33 -18.83
N ALA A 73 -5.05 -7.02 -20.10
CA ALA A 73 -4.69 -7.85 -21.23
C ALA A 73 -3.77 -7.06 -22.17
N PRO A 74 -2.43 -7.14 -22.01
CA PRO A 74 -1.53 -6.63 -23.03
C PRO A 74 -1.69 -7.37 -24.35
N TYR A 75 -2.05 -8.66 -24.33
CA TYR A 75 -2.27 -9.44 -25.55
C TYR A 75 -3.02 -10.74 -25.24
N LEU A 76 -4.34 -10.65 -25.03
CA LEU A 76 -5.18 -11.81 -24.73
C LEU A 76 -5.51 -12.58 -26.01
N THR A 77 -5.09 -13.84 -26.06
CA THR A 77 -5.41 -14.78 -27.14
C THR A 77 -5.15 -16.22 -26.70
N ASN A 78 -5.45 -17.20 -27.56
CA ASN A 78 -5.17 -18.60 -27.26
C ASN A 78 -3.66 -18.88 -27.43
N ILE A 79 -2.88 -18.73 -26.36
CA ILE A 79 -1.44 -19.04 -26.31
C ILE A 79 -1.24 -20.50 -25.90
N ASN A 80 -0.31 -21.20 -26.56
CA ASN A 80 0.12 -22.53 -26.12
C ASN A 80 0.93 -22.41 -24.80
N PRO A 81 0.41 -22.91 -23.67
CA PRO A 81 1.07 -22.73 -22.37
C PRO A 81 2.38 -23.53 -22.23
N LYS A 82 2.65 -24.46 -23.16
CA LYS A 82 3.87 -25.29 -23.19
C LYS A 82 5.00 -24.68 -24.04
N LEU A 83 4.73 -23.60 -24.77
CA LEU A 83 5.69 -22.98 -25.69
C LEU A 83 5.89 -21.49 -25.35
N GLY A 84 7.16 -21.11 -25.20
CA GLY A 84 7.52 -19.82 -24.65
C GLY A 84 7.57 -19.85 -23.12
N GLN A 85 7.76 -18.69 -22.52
CA GLN A 85 7.93 -18.53 -21.07
C GLN A 85 7.17 -17.31 -20.59
N VAL A 86 6.64 -17.36 -19.36
CA VAL A 86 5.99 -16.22 -18.73
C VAL A 86 6.70 -15.94 -17.42
N TYR A 87 7.27 -14.74 -17.33
CA TYR A 87 7.99 -14.25 -16.16
C TYR A 87 7.18 -13.17 -15.48
N TYR A 88 7.21 -13.14 -14.16
CA TYR A 88 6.63 -12.03 -13.42
C TYR A 88 7.41 -11.74 -12.13
N HIS A 89 7.33 -10.49 -11.70
CA HIS A 89 7.90 -10.04 -10.43
C HIS A 89 7.11 -8.87 -9.88
N LEU A 90 6.79 -8.93 -8.58
CA LEU A 90 6.19 -7.82 -7.84
C LEU A 90 7.27 -7.09 -7.04
N TYR A 91 7.46 -5.82 -7.37
CA TYR A 91 8.27 -4.86 -6.66
C TYR A 91 7.35 -4.06 -5.73
N ASP A 92 7.23 -4.51 -4.49
CA ASP A 92 6.43 -3.85 -3.44
C ASP A 92 7.37 -3.02 -2.55
N MET A 93 7.24 -1.69 -2.61
CA MET A 93 8.13 -0.76 -1.91
C MET A 93 8.12 -0.97 -0.38
N PHE A 94 7.01 -1.45 0.17
CA PHE A 94 6.81 -1.54 1.62
C PHE A 94 6.64 -2.98 2.11
N GLY A 95 6.50 -3.94 1.19
CA GLY A 95 6.22 -5.32 1.54
C GLY A 95 7.29 -5.95 2.44
N ASN A 96 8.57 -5.63 2.23
CA ASN A 96 9.63 -6.23 3.05
C ASN A 96 9.74 -5.64 4.46
N GLN A 97 9.10 -4.49 4.72
CA GLN A 97 9.26 -3.72 5.96
C GLN A 97 8.30 -4.19 7.07
N PHE A 98 7.19 -4.84 6.71
CA PHE A 98 6.21 -5.34 7.66
C PHE A 98 6.19 -6.87 7.64
N GLU A 99 6.18 -7.50 8.81
CA GLU A 99 6.21 -8.97 8.95
C GLU A 99 4.93 -9.68 8.45
N ASP A 100 3.88 -8.93 8.10
CA ASP A 100 2.63 -9.47 7.58
C ASP A 100 2.71 -9.81 6.08
N VAL A 101 3.91 -9.76 5.51
CA VAL A 101 4.16 -10.08 4.11
C VAL A 101 4.64 -11.51 3.94
N VAL A 102 3.86 -12.25 3.14
CA VAL A 102 4.00 -13.69 2.92
C VAL A 102 5.28 -14.03 2.14
N GLN A 103 5.76 -13.11 1.31
CA GLN A 103 6.95 -13.31 0.49
C GLN A 103 7.83 -12.06 0.51
N LYS A 104 9.06 -12.21 1.01
CA LYS A 104 10.07 -11.16 0.95
C LYS A 104 10.87 -11.30 -0.33
N PHE A 105 10.89 -10.25 -1.14
CA PHE A 105 11.70 -10.18 -2.35
C PHE A 105 12.76 -9.12 -2.16
N ASP A 106 13.97 -9.53 -1.79
CA ASP A 106 15.11 -8.62 -1.78
C ASP A 106 15.70 -8.60 -3.20
N ASN A 107 15.49 -7.50 -3.91
CA ASN A 107 15.96 -7.35 -5.29
C ASN A 107 16.87 -6.12 -5.38
N PRO A 108 18.15 -6.29 -5.76
CA PRO A 108 19.11 -5.18 -5.87
C PRO A 108 18.68 -4.11 -6.89
N LYS A 109 17.76 -4.43 -7.79
CA LYS A 109 17.23 -3.50 -8.81
C LYS A 109 15.96 -2.77 -8.41
N MET A 110 15.41 -3.01 -7.21
CA MET A 110 14.18 -2.36 -6.73
C MET A 110 14.20 -0.83 -6.94
N ALA A 111 15.28 -0.15 -6.53
CA ALA A 111 15.40 1.30 -6.68
C ALA A 111 15.40 1.75 -8.16
N GLU A 112 16.06 1.01 -9.05
CA GLU A 112 16.11 1.29 -10.49
C GLU A 112 14.73 1.12 -11.12
N ILE A 113 14.03 0.03 -10.78
CA ILE A 113 12.69 -0.28 -11.30
C ILE A 113 11.68 0.77 -10.83
N LEU A 114 11.66 1.12 -9.54
CA LEU A 114 10.76 2.14 -9.01
C LEU A 114 11.05 3.52 -9.63
N THR A 115 12.32 3.86 -9.84
CA THR A 115 12.72 5.13 -10.50
C THR A 115 12.26 5.15 -11.95
N ARG A 116 12.41 4.03 -12.67
CA ARG A 116 11.96 3.91 -14.06
C ARG A 116 10.44 3.98 -14.18
N ALA A 117 9.71 3.24 -13.34
CA ALA A 117 8.26 3.24 -13.30
C ALA A 117 7.70 4.64 -13.03
N LYS A 118 8.31 5.37 -12.08
CA LYS A 118 8.02 6.77 -11.80
C LYS A 118 8.16 7.61 -13.07
N LYS A 119 9.33 7.57 -13.71
CA LYS A 119 9.61 8.34 -14.92
C LYS A 119 8.58 8.05 -16.02
N ASP A 120 8.34 6.78 -16.32
CA ASP A 120 7.47 6.39 -17.43
C ASP A 120 6.01 6.81 -17.19
N VAL A 121 5.49 6.66 -15.98
CA VAL A 121 4.12 7.11 -15.66
C VAL A 121 4.01 8.64 -15.72
N THR A 122 4.97 9.35 -15.12
CA THR A 122 4.98 10.82 -15.15
C THR A 122 5.03 11.34 -16.58
N GLU A 123 5.87 10.76 -17.43
CA GLU A 123 6.01 11.14 -18.82
C GLU A 123 4.76 10.80 -19.64
N TYR A 124 4.26 9.57 -19.57
CA TYR A 124 3.16 9.10 -20.43
C TYR A 124 1.79 9.63 -20.02
N ARG A 125 1.63 10.06 -18.76
CA ARG A 125 0.37 10.62 -18.24
C ARG A 125 0.43 12.13 -18.01
N GLY A 126 1.58 12.78 -18.28
CA GLY A 126 1.75 14.22 -18.12
C GLY A 126 1.61 14.69 -16.67
N LEU A 127 2.04 13.88 -15.71
CA LEU A 127 1.96 14.21 -14.29
C LEU A 127 3.10 15.15 -13.90
N VAL A 128 2.92 15.91 -12.82
CA VAL A 128 4.01 16.75 -12.28
C VAL A 128 5.09 15.88 -11.65
N ASP A 129 4.68 14.97 -10.77
CA ASP A 129 5.53 13.99 -10.14
C ASP A 129 4.67 12.83 -9.57
N PHE A 130 5.27 11.65 -9.37
CA PHE A 130 4.57 10.45 -8.92
C PHE A 130 5.40 9.69 -7.87
N LYS A 131 4.74 9.26 -6.79
CA LYS A 131 5.33 8.43 -5.74
C LYS A 131 4.87 6.98 -5.91
N VAL A 132 5.73 6.16 -6.49
CA VAL A 132 5.46 4.74 -6.75
C VAL A 132 5.34 3.95 -5.45
N ASN A 133 4.39 3.02 -5.42
CA ASN A 133 4.10 2.10 -4.33
C ASN A 133 4.38 0.65 -4.75
N ASN A 134 3.66 0.17 -5.78
CA ASN A 134 3.79 -1.19 -6.31
C ASN A 134 4.15 -1.16 -7.79
N VAL A 135 5.02 -2.06 -8.22
CA VAL A 135 5.28 -2.34 -9.65
C VAL A 135 5.21 -3.84 -9.90
N LEU A 136 4.21 -4.30 -10.64
CA LEU A 136 4.12 -5.69 -11.10
C LEU A 136 4.52 -5.74 -12.57
N ILE A 137 5.65 -6.39 -12.86
CA ILE A 137 6.13 -6.63 -14.22
C ILE A 137 5.74 -8.04 -14.62
N THR A 138 5.15 -8.21 -15.80
CA THR A 138 4.86 -9.52 -16.39
C THR A 138 5.28 -9.54 -17.84
N THR A 139 6.08 -10.53 -18.23
CA THR A 139 6.64 -10.66 -19.58
C THR A 139 6.30 -12.04 -20.16
N TRP A 140 5.65 -12.05 -21.31
CA TRP A 140 5.42 -13.26 -22.12
C TRP A 140 6.49 -13.28 -23.20
N VAL A 141 7.38 -14.28 -23.17
CA VAL A 141 8.56 -14.39 -24.03
C VAL A 141 8.38 -15.53 -25.02
N ASN A 142 8.58 -15.22 -26.29
CA ASN A 142 8.51 -16.15 -27.43
C ASN A 142 7.27 -17.08 -27.39
N VAL A 143 6.13 -16.56 -26.93
CA VAL A 143 4.89 -17.32 -26.84
C VAL A 143 4.37 -17.62 -28.24
N GLN A 144 3.74 -18.79 -28.40
CA GLN A 144 3.18 -19.26 -29.67
C GLN A 144 1.66 -19.39 -29.59
N PRO A 145 0.94 -19.20 -30.71
CA PRO A 145 -0.49 -19.43 -30.71
C PRO A 145 -0.76 -20.91 -30.48
N PHE A 146 -1.87 -21.23 -29.86
CA PHE A 146 -2.37 -22.59 -29.78
C PHE A 146 -2.86 -23.00 -31.18
N SER A 147 -2.10 -23.83 -31.87
CA SER A 147 -2.41 -24.34 -33.21
C SER A 147 -2.06 -25.82 -33.32
N LEU A 148 -2.79 -26.57 -34.14
CA LEU A 148 -2.42 -27.95 -34.53
C LEU A 148 -1.14 -27.96 -35.37
N ASN A 149 -0.87 -26.87 -36.08
CA ASN A 149 0.31 -26.68 -36.93
C ASN A 149 1.16 -25.54 -36.38
N ASN A 150 1.76 -25.73 -35.20
CA ASN A 150 2.65 -24.74 -34.60
C ASN A 150 3.86 -24.50 -35.52
N LYS A 151 4.00 -23.28 -36.02
CA LYS A 151 5.20 -22.86 -36.76
C LYS A 151 6.16 -22.22 -35.78
N ALA A 152 7.35 -22.80 -35.61
CA ALA A 152 8.36 -22.31 -34.67
C ALA A 152 8.76 -20.83 -34.89
N SER A 153 8.51 -20.27 -36.09
CA SER A 153 8.75 -18.87 -36.42
C SER A 153 7.68 -17.89 -35.91
N GLU A 154 6.50 -18.37 -35.54
CA GLU A 154 5.35 -17.55 -35.12
C GLU A 154 5.39 -17.31 -33.60
N VAL A 155 6.31 -16.43 -33.18
CA VAL A 155 6.55 -16.11 -31.76
C VAL A 155 6.29 -14.64 -31.46
N ASN A 156 5.67 -14.36 -30.32
CA ASN A 156 5.48 -13.00 -29.81
C ASN A 156 6.22 -12.82 -28.49
N THR A 157 6.76 -11.62 -28.25
CA THR A 157 7.22 -11.19 -26.92
C THR A 157 6.62 -9.84 -26.59
N PHE A 158 5.96 -9.76 -25.44
CA PHE A 158 5.30 -8.55 -24.95
C PHE A 158 5.31 -8.51 -23.42
N GLN A 159 5.15 -7.31 -22.88
CA GLN A 159 5.20 -7.06 -21.43
C GLN A 159 4.05 -6.17 -21.00
N ALA A 160 3.54 -6.41 -19.79
CA ALA A 160 2.70 -5.49 -19.05
C ALA A 160 3.41 -5.07 -17.76
N ILE A 161 3.37 -3.77 -17.48
CA ILE A 161 3.86 -3.19 -16.24
C ILE A 161 2.69 -2.52 -15.56
N TYR A 162 2.22 -3.07 -14.45
CA TYR A 162 1.24 -2.43 -13.57
C TYR A 162 1.98 -1.60 -12.53
N ILE A 163 1.60 -0.33 -12.35
CA ILE A 163 2.26 0.63 -11.48
C ILE A 163 1.19 1.32 -10.64
N SER A 164 1.28 1.23 -9.31
CA SER A 164 0.44 2.00 -8.39
C SER A 164 1.24 3.00 -7.57
N GLY A 165 0.58 4.03 -7.07
CA GLY A 165 1.21 5.06 -6.26
C GLY A 165 0.38 6.33 -6.17
N TRP A 166 0.99 7.40 -5.66
CA TRP A 166 0.32 8.67 -5.44
C TRP A 166 0.83 9.72 -6.41
N GLU A 167 -0.10 10.38 -7.10
CA GLU A 167 0.18 11.62 -7.79
C GLU A 167 0.60 12.68 -6.78
N THR A 168 1.46 13.60 -7.20
CA THR A 168 1.93 14.67 -6.33
C THR A 168 1.75 16.03 -6.98
N VAL A 169 1.48 17.03 -6.16
CA VAL A 169 1.28 18.41 -6.57
C VAL A 169 2.31 19.30 -5.88
N LYS A 170 2.70 20.40 -6.54
CA LYS A 170 3.60 21.39 -5.96
C LYS A 170 2.80 22.53 -5.35
N ILE A 171 2.86 22.68 -4.03
CA ILE A 171 2.24 23.78 -3.29
C ILE A 171 3.33 24.52 -2.54
N ALA A 172 3.48 25.83 -2.82
CA ALA A 172 4.50 26.69 -2.19
C ALA A 172 5.94 26.12 -2.21
N GLY A 173 6.32 25.43 -3.30
CA GLY A 173 7.64 24.81 -3.46
C GLY A 173 7.81 23.44 -2.80
N GLN A 174 6.78 22.92 -2.12
CA GLN A 174 6.76 21.57 -1.56
C GLN A 174 5.99 20.61 -2.46
N THR A 175 6.51 19.39 -2.65
CA THR A 175 5.82 18.30 -3.35
C THR A 175 4.98 17.52 -2.34
N ILE A 176 3.66 17.52 -2.52
CA ILE A 176 2.69 16.89 -1.63
C ILE A 176 1.96 15.79 -2.40
N ALA A 177 1.90 14.59 -1.85
CA ALA A 177 1.13 13.50 -2.42
C ALA A 177 -0.38 13.74 -2.24
N LEU A 178 -1.16 13.47 -3.28
CA LEU A 178 -2.62 13.47 -3.19
C LEU A 178 -3.08 12.29 -2.32
N ASP A 179 -4.27 12.42 -1.73
CA ASP A 179 -4.87 11.40 -0.86
C ASP A 179 -5.33 10.16 -1.62
N GLU A 180 -5.50 10.28 -2.94
CA GLU A 180 -5.90 9.19 -3.81
C GLU A 180 -4.68 8.40 -4.29
N GLU A 181 -4.76 7.06 -4.20
CA GLU A 181 -3.80 6.19 -4.88
C GLU A 181 -4.33 5.85 -6.28
N SER A 182 -3.52 6.13 -7.29
CA SER A 182 -3.81 5.85 -8.70
C SER A 182 -3.00 4.64 -9.17
N ALA A 183 -3.53 3.91 -10.15
CA ALA A 183 -2.83 2.83 -10.81
C ALA A 183 -2.91 2.95 -12.32
N TYR A 184 -1.79 2.65 -12.96
CA TYR A 184 -1.61 2.67 -14.39
C TYR A 184 -1.03 1.35 -14.87
N VAL A 185 -1.29 1.02 -16.13
CA VAL A 185 -0.59 -0.07 -16.82
C VAL A 185 0.13 0.48 -18.03
N ILE A 186 1.27 -0.13 -18.36
CA ILE A 186 2.04 0.13 -19.57
C ILE A 186 2.20 -1.20 -20.31
N PHE A 187 1.78 -1.23 -21.56
CA PHE A 187 2.00 -2.36 -22.47
C PHE A 187 3.19 -2.04 -23.36
N LEU A 188 4.13 -2.97 -23.41
CA LEU A 188 5.36 -2.86 -24.20
C LEU A 188 5.43 -3.99 -25.22
N TYR A 189 5.53 -3.63 -26.48
CA TYR A 189 5.77 -4.52 -27.61
C TYR A 189 7.16 -4.24 -28.17
N GLN A 190 8.10 -5.14 -27.91
CA GLN A 190 9.49 -4.92 -28.33
C GLN A 190 9.61 -4.98 -29.86
N TYR A 191 10.34 -4.02 -30.44
CA TYR A 191 10.59 -3.96 -31.87
C TYR A 191 11.16 -5.27 -32.43
N GLY A 192 10.53 -5.78 -33.49
CA GLY A 192 10.87 -7.04 -34.16
C GLY A 192 10.42 -8.31 -33.41
N LYS A 193 9.70 -8.17 -32.29
CA LYS A 193 9.25 -9.29 -31.47
C LYS A 193 7.76 -9.62 -31.60
N MET A 194 7.00 -8.87 -32.41
CA MET A 194 5.63 -9.22 -32.78
C MET A 194 5.66 -9.90 -34.14
N LYS A 195 5.72 -11.24 -34.18
CA LYS A 195 5.84 -12.04 -35.41
C LYS A 195 4.60 -12.87 -35.74
N TRP A 196 3.57 -12.78 -34.92
CA TRP A 196 2.30 -13.43 -35.20
C TRP A 196 1.60 -12.70 -36.33
N ASN A 197 1.39 -13.40 -37.44
CA ASN A 197 0.60 -12.85 -38.54
C ASN A 197 -0.88 -12.82 -38.15
N HIS A 198 -1.61 -11.88 -38.75
CA HIS A 198 -3.06 -11.92 -38.68
C HIS A 198 -3.57 -13.19 -39.38
N VAL A 199 -4.43 -13.93 -38.68
CA VAL A 199 -5.11 -15.12 -39.20
C VAL A 199 -6.61 -14.90 -39.00
N PRO A 200 -7.44 -14.95 -40.07
CA PRO A 200 -8.88 -14.81 -39.96
C PRO A 200 -9.47 -15.80 -38.94
N GLY A 201 -10.35 -15.32 -38.05
CA GLY A 201 -10.97 -16.11 -36.98
C GLY A 201 -10.14 -16.22 -35.69
N ARG A 202 -8.87 -15.81 -35.69
CA ARG A 202 -8.08 -15.68 -34.44
C ARG A 202 -8.47 -14.40 -33.72
N VAL A 203 -9.08 -14.53 -32.55
CA VAL A 203 -9.43 -13.39 -31.71
C VAL A 203 -8.20 -12.96 -30.89
N VAL A 204 -7.89 -11.67 -30.97
CA VAL A 204 -6.89 -11.01 -30.14
C VAL A 204 -7.57 -9.81 -29.47
N SER A 205 -7.41 -9.73 -28.15
CA SER A 205 -7.96 -8.66 -27.33
C SER A 205 -6.83 -7.94 -26.60
N ILE A 206 -6.83 -6.61 -26.63
CA ILE A 206 -5.85 -5.79 -25.90
C ILE A 206 -6.60 -4.69 -25.16
N GLY A 207 -6.32 -4.55 -23.87
CA GLY A 207 -7.04 -3.57 -23.06
C GLY A 207 -7.07 -3.88 -21.57
N THR A 208 -7.97 -3.18 -20.89
CA THR A 208 -8.27 -3.32 -19.46
C THR A 208 -9.78 -3.30 -19.26
N THR A 209 -10.27 -4.02 -18.26
CA THR A 209 -11.71 -4.05 -17.89
C THR A 209 -11.95 -3.28 -16.58
N GLY A 210 -13.14 -3.43 -15.99
CA GLY A 210 -13.55 -2.68 -14.79
C GLY A 210 -14.18 -1.34 -15.12
N THR A 211 -14.24 -0.42 -14.15
CA THR A 211 -14.84 0.92 -14.37
C THR A 211 -14.04 1.75 -15.37
N ASN A 212 -12.74 1.49 -15.47
CA ASN A 212 -11.85 2.11 -16.45
C ASN A 212 -11.61 1.16 -17.64
N LEU A 213 -12.70 0.81 -18.34
CA LEU A 213 -12.67 -0.04 -19.52
C LEU A 213 -11.89 0.66 -20.65
N ASN A 214 -10.81 0.05 -21.09
CA ASN A 214 -10.05 0.51 -22.25
C ASN A 214 -9.85 -0.69 -23.18
N ILE A 215 -10.39 -0.65 -24.41
CA ILE A 215 -10.20 -1.72 -25.39
C ILE A 215 -9.63 -1.10 -26.66
N LEU A 216 -8.51 -1.63 -27.15
CA LEU A 216 -7.99 -1.27 -28.46
C LEU A 216 -8.91 -1.86 -29.53
N LYS A 217 -9.33 -1.02 -30.48
CA LYS A 217 -10.18 -1.41 -31.61
C LYS A 217 -9.34 -1.93 -32.78
N ASP A 218 -10.02 -2.53 -33.76
CA ASP A 218 -9.45 -2.94 -35.05
C ASP A 218 -8.30 -3.98 -34.95
N LEU A 219 -8.34 -4.79 -33.89
CA LEU A 219 -7.41 -5.91 -33.65
C LEU A 219 -7.72 -7.16 -34.49
N ASN A 220 -8.72 -7.11 -35.37
CA ASN A 220 -8.99 -8.13 -36.36
C ASN A 220 -8.29 -7.84 -37.71
N THR A 221 -7.24 -7.03 -37.70
CA THR A 221 -6.49 -6.62 -38.90
C THR A 221 -4.99 -6.99 -38.77
N PRO A 222 -4.18 -6.80 -39.83
CA PRO A 222 -2.72 -6.93 -39.75
C PRO A 222 -2.05 -6.03 -38.69
N LEU A 223 -2.78 -5.05 -38.13
CA LEU A 223 -2.29 -4.18 -37.04
C LEU A 223 -1.71 -4.98 -35.87
N VAL A 224 -2.31 -6.13 -35.55
CA VAL A 224 -1.87 -7.01 -34.46
C VAL A 224 -0.44 -7.50 -34.64
N ALA A 225 0.01 -7.68 -35.89
CA ALA A 225 1.37 -8.09 -36.23
C ALA A 225 2.37 -6.92 -36.23
N MET A 226 1.91 -5.69 -36.03
CA MET A 226 2.70 -4.47 -36.16
C MET A 226 2.68 -3.60 -34.90
N LEU A 227 2.13 -4.09 -33.79
CA LEU A 227 2.00 -3.33 -32.55
C LEU A 227 3.33 -2.76 -32.05
N ASP A 228 4.44 -3.45 -32.31
CA ASP A 228 5.81 -3.03 -32.01
C ASP A 228 6.34 -1.88 -32.87
N ARG A 229 5.67 -1.57 -33.98
CA ARG A 229 6.09 -0.55 -34.97
C ARG A 229 5.18 0.66 -34.99
N VAL A 230 3.95 0.51 -34.52
CA VAL A 230 2.94 1.57 -34.50
C VAL A 230 3.06 2.39 -33.22
N PRO A 231 3.01 3.73 -33.29
CA PRO A 231 2.90 4.57 -32.10
C PRO A 231 1.63 4.24 -31.31
N GLY A 232 1.77 3.98 -30.02
CA GLY A 232 0.62 3.89 -29.12
C GLY A 232 0.14 5.26 -28.65
N ASN A 233 -0.75 5.27 -27.64
CA ASN A 233 -1.29 6.52 -27.08
C ASN A 233 -0.27 7.36 -26.29
N THR A 234 0.92 6.81 -26.04
CA THR A 234 2.05 7.53 -25.42
C THR A 234 2.90 8.30 -26.44
N GLY A 235 2.64 8.12 -27.75
CA GLY A 235 3.47 8.64 -28.84
C GLY A 235 4.70 7.77 -29.17
N TYR A 236 5.08 6.83 -28.29
CA TYR A 236 6.16 5.89 -28.53
C TYR A 236 5.67 4.65 -29.29
N LYS A 237 6.52 4.16 -30.21
CA LYS A 237 6.25 2.91 -30.95
C LYS A 237 6.23 1.72 -29.99
N GLY A 238 5.17 0.91 -30.07
CA GLY A 238 5.04 -0.27 -29.22
C GLY A 238 4.73 0.01 -27.76
N VAL A 239 4.30 1.23 -27.40
CA VAL A 239 4.03 1.61 -26.00
C VAL A 239 2.63 2.18 -25.85
N VAL A 240 1.80 1.51 -25.05
CA VAL A 240 0.44 1.94 -24.73
C VAL A 240 0.31 2.04 -23.22
N SER A 241 -0.38 3.07 -22.70
CA SER A 241 -0.61 3.22 -21.26
C SER A 241 -2.05 3.57 -20.92
N PHE A 242 -2.59 2.95 -19.87
CA PHE A 242 -3.96 3.19 -19.38
C PHE A 242 -3.96 3.45 -17.88
N GLU A 243 -4.87 4.30 -17.42
CA GLU A 243 -5.26 4.34 -16.01
C GLU A 243 -6.26 3.23 -15.76
N VAL A 244 -5.99 2.41 -14.74
CA VAL A 244 -6.77 1.20 -14.45
C VAL A 244 -7.49 1.28 -13.12
N GLY A 245 -7.06 2.16 -12.22
CA GLY A 245 -7.74 2.33 -10.96
C GLY A 245 -7.36 3.62 -10.25
N ARG A 246 -8.29 4.06 -9.40
CA ARG A 246 -8.12 5.20 -8.51
C ARG A 246 -8.94 4.93 -7.27
N VAL A 247 -8.30 4.99 -6.11
CA VAL A 247 -8.94 4.68 -4.83
C VAL A 247 -8.66 5.78 -3.83
N TYR A 248 -9.68 6.09 -3.03
CA TYR A 248 -9.58 7.02 -1.92
C TYR A 248 -10.25 6.38 -0.70
N GLY A 249 -9.88 6.83 0.51
CA GLY A 249 -10.49 6.38 1.74
C GLY A 249 -9.50 6.10 2.86
N THR A 250 -10.04 5.61 3.98
CA THR A 250 -9.30 5.45 5.24
C THR A 250 -8.15 4.45 5.13
N ALA A 251 -8.36 3.34 4.43
CA ALA A 251 -7.32 2.32 4.21
C ALA A 251 -6.16 2.87 3.38
N GLN A 252 -6.46 3.65 2.35
CA GLN A 252 -5.51 4.28 1.43
C GLN A 252 -4.66 5.31 2.18
N SER A 253 -5.32 6.24 2.88
CA SER A 253 -4.64 7.26 3.68
C SER A 253 -3.77 6.61 4.74
N CYS A 254 -4.28 5.59 5.45
CA CYS A 254 -3.51 4.85 6.44
C CYS A 254 -2.26 4.21 5.84
N ASN A 255 -2.41 3.46 4.75
CA ASN A 255 -1.28 2.83 4.06
C ASN A 255 -0.24 3.89 3.67
N ARG A 256 -0.65 4.98 3.01
CA ARG A 256 0.26 6.07 2.64
C ARG A 256 1.03 6.59 3.86
N TYR A 257 0.32 6.92 4.94
CA TYR A 257 0.94 7.50 6.12
C TYR A 257 1.93 6.55 6.81
N VAL A 258 1.57 5.28 6.97
CA VAL A 258 2.47 4.25 7.52
C VAL A 258 3.69 4.09 6.61
N CYS A 259 3.48 4.04 5.30
CA CYS A 259 4.54 3.93 4.29
C CYS A 259 5.49 5.14 4.31
N ASP A 260 4.97 6.36 4.47
CA ASP A 260 5.76 7.60 4.57
C ASP A 260 6.66 7.61 5.82
N ASN A 261 6.23 6.94 6.88
CA ASN A 261 6.91 6.90 8.16
C ASN A 261 7.67 5.58 8.40
N VAL A 262 7.73 4.66 7.43
CA VAL A 262 8.31 3.32 7.59
C VAL A 262 9.77 3.34 8.08
N ASN A 263 10.51 4.40 7.74
CA ASN A 263 11.89 4.60 8.18
C ASN A 263 12.03 4.67 9.72
N PHE A 264 10.96 4.96 10.47
CA PHE A 264 10.99 4.94 11.93
C PHE A 264 11.28 3.55 12.52
N LEU A 265 10.96 2.47 11.81
CA LEU A 265 11.30 1.11 12.26
C LEU A 265 12.80 0.94 12.51
N ASN A 266 13.63 1.51 11.63
CA ASN A 266 15.09 1.33 11.67
C ASN A 266 15.86 2.60 12.06
N ASN A 267 15.16 3.69 12.38
CA ASN A 267 15.79 4.95 12.74
C ASN A 267 16.27 4.92 14.21
N GLY A 268 17.58 4.81 14.42
CA GLY A 268 18.17 4.73 15.77
C GLY A 268 17.84 5.93 16.67
N ARG A 269 17.72 7.14 16.11
CA ARG A 269 17.30 8.33 16.87
C ARG A 269 15.84 8.21 17.31
N TYR A 270 14.95 7.78 16.43
CA TYR A 270 13.55 7.55 16.79
C TYR A 270 13.42 6.49 17.90
N GLN A 271 14.14 5.37 17.78
CA GLN A 271 14.10 4.31 18.79
C GLN A 271 14.66 4.79 20.14
N HIS A 272 15.73 5.59 20.13
CA HIS A 272 16.27 6.21 21.34
C HIS A 272 15.28 7.19 21.98
N GLU A 273 14.75 8.15 21.21
CA GLU A 273 13.75 9.12 21.68
C GLU A 273 12.50 8.42 22.23
N LYS A 274 12.04 7.34 21.58
CA LYS A 274 10.96 6.49 22.09
C LYS A 274 11.28 5.90 23.45
N ASN A 275 12.44 5.27 23.59
CA ASN A 275 12.81 4.52 24.80
C ASN A 275 13.08 5.43 26.01
N GLU A 276 13.32 6.72 25.81
CA GLU A 276 13.44 7.72 26.88
C GLU A 276 12.08 8.16 27.46
N LEU A 277 10.97 7.94 26.75
CA LEU A 277 9.64 8.35 27.22
C LEU A 277 9.21 7.53 28.43
N TYR A 278 8.43 8.16 29.32
CA TYR A 278 7.85 7.47 30.46
C TYR A 278 6.68 6.60 30.02
N ARG A 279 6.66 5.33 30.42
CA ARG A 279 5.48 4.48 30.21
C ARG A 279 4.25 5.09 30.88
N CYS A 280 3.10 4.89 30.26
CA CYS A 280 1.82 5.28 30.80
C CYS A 280 1.55 4.63 32.17
N PRO A 281 1.06 5.37 33.18
CA PRO A 281 0.53 4.75 34.39
C PRO A 281 -0.65 3.80 34.08
N CYS A 282 -0.83 2.75 34.87
CA CYS A 282 -1.98 1.84 34.66
C CYS A 282 -3.33 2.41 35.12
N THR A 283 -3.33 3.46 35.96
CA THR A 283 -4.53 4.13 36.46
C THR A 283 -4.34 5.65 36.56
N LEU A 284 -5.44 6.41 36.53
CA LEU A 284 -5.39 7.87 36.71
C LEU A 284 -4.84 8.29 38.08
N GLU A 285 -5.07 7.51 39.15
CA GLU A 285 -4.49 7.77 40.49
C GLU A 285 -2.96 7.91 40.46
N ARG A 286 -2.31 7.20 39.53
CA ARG A 286 -0.86 7.12 39.41
C ARG A 286 -0.29 8.15 38.44
N LEU A 287 -1.12 9.00 37.84
CA LEU A 287 -0.65 10.15 37.07
C LEU A 287 0.01 11.15 38.02
N GLY A 288 1.34 11.26 37.93
CA GLY A 288 2.06 12.34 38.57
C GLY A 288 1.94 13.67 37.81
N ASN A 289 2.47 14.74 38.41
CA ASN A 289 2.46 16.10 37.86
C ASN A 289 3.18 16.24 36.50
N GLN A 290 3.93 15.22 36.06
CA GLN A 290 4.56 15.21 34.76
C GLN A 290 3.57 15.03 33.61
N TRP A 291 2.36 14.51 33.87
CA TRP A 291 1.31 14.32 32.87
C TRP A 291 0.32 15.47 32.89
N GLN A 292 -0.18 15.85 31.72
CA GLN A 292 -1.18 16.89 31.56
C GLN A 292 -2.26 16.40 30.58
N LEU A 293 -3.53 16.64 30.93
CA LEU A 293 -4.66 16.31 30.06
C LEU A 293 -4.51 17.05 28.74
N PHE A 294 -4.49 16.30 27.64
CA PHE A 294 -4.37 16.83 26.29
C PHE A 294 -5.73 16.93 25.61
N GLU A 295 -6.51 15.85 25.62
CA GLU A 295 -7.83 15.79 24.99
C GLU A 295 -8.77 14.80 25.71
N THR A 296 -10.06 14.97 25.46
CA THR A 296 -11.10 13.97 25.74
C THR A 296 -11.62 13.37 24.45
N ARG A 297 -12.03 12.10 24.50
CA ARG A 297 -12.57 11.33 23.37
C ARG A 297 -13.74 10.46 23.85
N GLY A 298 -14.43 9.83 22.91
CA GLY A 298 -15.58 8.97 23.18
C GLY A 298 -16.90 9.67 22.87
N LEU A 299 -18.00 8.91 22.86
CA LEU A 299 -19.33 9.45 22.54
C LEU A 299 -19.85 10.39 23.64
N PHE A 300 -19.34 10.25 24.86
CA PHE A 300 -19.73 10.99 26.04
C PHE A 300 -18.53 11.59 26.77
N ASP A 301 -17.43 11.84 26.05
CA ASP A 301 -16.15 12.30 26.61
C ASP A 301 -15.63 11.40 27.74
N GLU A 302 -15.89 10.09 27.65
CA GLU A 302 -15.56 9.11 28.68
C GLU A 302 -14.09 8.64 28.64
N ILE A 303 -13.31 9.13 27.67
CA ILE A 303 -11.90 8.76 27.47
C ILE A 303 -11.03 9.99 27.64
N TYR A 304 -10.06 9.91 28.53
CA TYR A 304 -9.17 11.01 28.87
C TYR A 304 -7.75 10.68 28.48
N CYS A 305 -7.19 11.47 27.59
CA CYS A 305 -5.87 11.25 27.02
C CYS A 305 -4.89 12.31 27.52
N TYR A 306 -3.83 11.85 28.16
CA TYR A 306 -2.80 12.67 28.77
C TYR A 306 -1.50 12.58 27.97
N ALA A 307 -0.75 13.67 27.90
CA ALA A 307 0.60 13.68 27.37
C ALA A 307 1.59 14.20 28.42
N ILE A 308 2.89 13.95 28.23
CA ILE A 308 3.91 14.51 29.11
C ILE A 308 3.86 16.03 28.98
N SER A 309 3.71 16.74 30.09
CA SER A 309 3.50 18.19 30.13
C SER A 309 4.70 18.97 29.56
N PRO A 310 4.50 20.19 29.03
CA PRO A 310 5.58 21.05 28.54
C PRO A 310 6.65 21.34 29.60
N VAL A 311 6.27 21.34 30.89
CA VAL A 311 7.18 21.59 32.01
C VAL A 311 8.08 20.38 32.24
N ALA A 312 7.52 19.17 32.28
CA ALA A 312 8.29 17.94 32.42
C ALA A 312 9.19 17.70 31.20
N LYS A 313 8.66 17.91 29.99
CA LYS A 313 9.41 17.85 28.74
C LYS A 313 10.66 18.73 28.77
N ARG A 314 10.51 20.02 29.10
CA ARG A 314 11.65 20.96 29.18
C ARG A 314 12.68 20.61 30.25
N ARG A 315 12.25 20.00 31.37
CA ARG A 315 13.13 19.68 32.49
C ARG A 315 13.90 18.38 32.33
N LEU A 316 13.25 17.35 31.79
CA LEU A 316 13.74 15.96 31.87
C LEU A 316 13.98 15.34 30.51
N LEU A 317 13.32 15.84 29.47
CA LEU A 317 13.31 15.30 28.11
C LEU A 317 13.63 16.40 27.08
N ARG A 318 14.53 17.33 27.42
CA ARG A 318 14.76 18.59 26.70
C ARG A 318 15.17 18.41 25.23
N ASN A 319 15.87 17.32 24.92
CA ASN A 319 16.36 17.02 23.57
C ASN A 319 15.46 16.03 22.81
N ASN A 320 14.43 15.54 23.48
CA ASN A 320 13.50 14.57 22.92
C ASN A 320 12.33 15.33 22.30
N ILE A 321 12.12 15.19 21.01
CA ILE A 321 11.03 15.90 20.30
C ILE A 321 9.71 15.14 20.32
N ARG A 322 9.69 13.91 20.84
CA ARG A 322 8.52 13.02 20.85
C ARG A 322 7.75 13.16 22.14
N ASN A 323 6.53 12.67 22.13
CA ASN A 323 5.71 12.56 23.33
C ASN A 323 4.89 11.26 23.22
N GLU A 324 4.17 10.91 24.26
CA GLU A 324 3.29 9.74 24.28
C GLU A 324 1.92 10.17 24.78
N LEU A 325 0.89 9.67 24.12
CA LEU A 325 -0.47 9.82 24.57
C LEU A 325 -0.84 8.62 25.44
N CYS A 326 -1.37 8.86 26.64
CA CYS A 326 -1.85 7.84 27.56
C CYS A 326 -3.35 8.05 27.78
N CYS A 327 -4.18 7.14 27.28
CA CYS A 327 -5.63 7.26 27.33
C CYS A 327 -6.24 6.32 28.37
N TYR A 328 -7.23 6.81 29.11
CA TYR A 328 -7.91 6.10 30.18
C TYR A 328 -9.41 6.19 30.00
N LYS A 329 -10.12 5.08 30.22
CA LYS A 329 -11.58 5.09 30.19
C LYS A 329 -12.12 5.26 31.60
N TRP A 330 -12.93 6.29 31.77
CA TRP A 330 -13.67 6.54 33.00
C TRP A 330 -15.17 6.41 32.74
N VAL A 331 -15.83 5.59 33.54
CA VAL A 331 -17.29 5.51 33.53
C VAL A 331 -17.79 6.33 34.72
N LYS A 332 -18.49 7.42 34.43
CA LYS A 332 -19.10 8.25 35.47
C LYS A 332 -20.09 7.40 36.28
N PRO A 333 -20.03 7.42 37.63
CA PRO A 333 -21.01 6.69 38.44
C PRO A 333 -22.41 7.28 38.28
N GLU A 334 -23.44 6.43 38.45
CA GLU A 334 -24.85 6.85 38.43
C GLU A 334 -25.22 7.73 39.63
N SER A 335 -24.50 7.57 40.73
CA SER A 335 -24.62 8.33 41.97
C SER A 335 -23.87 9.66 41.87
N ASP A 336 -24.48 10.73 42.39
CA ASP A 336 -23.84 12.05 42.54
C ASP A 336 -22.95 12.14 43.81
N ASP A 337 -22.65 11.02 44.48
CA ASP A 337 -21.71 11.00 45.61
C ASP A 337 -20.28 11.35 45.15
N TRP A 338 -19.75 12.44 45.69
CA TRP A 338 -18.39 12.91 45.38
C TRP A 338 -17.32 11.88 45.70
N LYS A 339 -17.50 11.04 46.74
CA LYS A 339 -16.51 10.02 47.11
C LYS A 339 -16.45 8.93 46.07
N GLU A 340 -17.62 8.50 45.61
CA GLU A 340 -17.75 7.49 44.55
C GLU A 340 -17.26 8.03 43.21
N TRP A 341 -17.58 9.28 42.89
CA TRP A 341 -17.03 9.99 41.75
C TRP A 341 -15.50 10.02 41.78
N LEU A 342 -14.89 10.46 42.89
CA LEU A 342 -13.44 10.57 43.00
C LEU A 342 -12.75 9.21 42.94
N ARG A 343 -13.36 8.18 43.55
CA ARG A 343 -12.85 6.80 43.53
C ARG A 343 -12.86 6.24 42.11
N THR A 344 -14.01 6.27 41.43
CA THR A 344 -14.13 5.75 40.05
C THR A 344 -13.25 6.51 39.07
N TRP A 345 -13.08 7.82 39.27
CA TRP A 345 -12.13 8.63 38.51
C TRP A 345 -10.69 8.13 38.70
N ARG A 346 -10.24 7.96 39.94
CA ARG A 346 -8.88 7.47 40.26
C ARG A 346 -8.62 6.06 39.74
N GLU A 347 -9.63 5.21 39.77
CA GLU A 347 -9.60 3.82 39.31
C GLU A 347 -9.71 3.67 37.78
N ALA A 348 -9.94 4.77 37.03
CA ALA A 348 -10.02 4.71 35.57
C ALA A 348 -8.75 4.09 34.98
N THR A 349 -8.96 3.10 34.11
CA THR A 349 -7.91 2.18 33.66
C THR A 349 -7.34 2.58 32.32
N TYR A 350 -6.04 2.31 32.16
CA TYR A 350 -5.34 2.47 30.89
C TYR A 350 -6.02 1.66 29.78
N LEU A 351 -6.20 2.29 28.61
CA LEU A 351 -6.80 1.63 27.45
C LEU A 351 -5.74 0.88 26.64
N PRO A 352 -5.85 -0.45 26.49
CA PRO A 352 -4.94 -1.21 25.61
C PRO A 352 -5.14 -0.83 24.13
N PRO A 353 -4.21 -1.23 23.24
CA PRO A 353 -4.22 -0.89 21.82
C PRO A 353 -5.59 -1.05 21.16
N SER A 354 -6.19 0.06 20.79
CA SER A 354 -7.52 0.17 20.16
C SER A 354 -7.63 1.50 19.41
N PRO A 355 -8.71 1.78 18.67
CA PRO A 355 -8.87 3.08 18.02
C PRO A 355 -8.95 4.28 18.97
N ASN A 356 -9.21 4.03 20.25
CA ASN A 356 -9.34 5.07 21.27
C ASN A 356 -8.18 5.10 22.27
N SER A 357 -7.22 4.18 22.17
CA SER A 357 -6.07 4.17 23.07
C SER A 357 -5.02 5.21 22.67
N GLY A 358 -4.03 5.34 23.54
CA GLY A 358 -2.86 6.15 23.31
C GLY A 358 -1.83 5.47 22.42
N HIS A 359 -0.79 6.23 22.06
CA HIS A 359 0.38 5.77 21.32
C HIS A 359 1.49 6.83 21.39
N ILE A 360 2.70 6.46 20.97
CA ILE A 360 3.78 7.43 20.77
C ILE A 360 3.43 8.39 19.64
N LEU A 361 3.73 9.66 19.86
CA LEU A 361 3.51 10.74 18.91
C LEU A 361 4.77 11.05 18.11
N VAL A 362 4.57 11.38 16.84
CA VAL A 362 5.66 11.85 15.98
C VAL A 362 6.27 13.17 16.49
N ARG A 363 5.56 13.99 17.26
CA ARG A 363 6.12 15.16 17.93
C ARG A 363 5.39 15.46 19.23
N ASP A 364 5.96 16.37 19.99
CA ASP A 364 5.31 16.96 21.15
C ASP A 364 4.03 17.71 20.73
N PRO A 365 2.84 17.30 21.20
CA PRO A 365 1.57 17.91 20.79
C PRO A 365 1.36 19.32 21.36
N TRP A 366 2.19 19.75 22.33
CA TRP A 366 2.14 21.11 22.89
C TRP A 366 2.84 22.15 22.01
N ASP A 367 3.83 21.71 21.23
CA ASP A 367 4.42 22.53 20.20
C ASP A 367 3.42 22.50 19.04
N TYR A 368 2.72 23.61 18.77
CA TYR A 368 1.62 23.73 17.78
C TYR A 368 2.08 23.28 16.38
N ASN A 369 2.16 21.97 16.17
CA ASN A 369 2.88 21.33 15.10
C ASN A 369 1.94 20.31 14.45
N TYR A 370 1.65 20.57 13.19
CA TYR A 370 0.72 19.79 12.37
C TYR A 370 0.98 18.27 12.44
N PHE A 371 2.24 17.83 12.54
CA PHE A 371 2.58 16.41 12.52
C PHE A 371 1.99 15.62 13.68
N ALA A 372 1.90 16.19 14.89
CA ALA A 372 1.32 15.48 16.04
C ALA A 372 -0.19 15.28 15.85
N ILE A 373 -0.90 16.32 15.40
CA ILE A 373 -2.34 16.25 15.12
C ILE A 373 -2.64 15.31 13.95
N GLU A 374 -1.83 15.36 12.89
CA GLU A 374 -1.92 14.43 11.78
C GLU A 374 -1.72 12.97 12.25
N ASN A 375 -0.75 12.72 13.12
CA ASN A 375 -0.51 11.38 13.69
C ASN A 375 -1.72 10.84 14.46
N LEU A 376 -2.37 11.67 15.26
CA LEU A 376 -3.60 11.31 16.00
C LEU A 376 -4.78 11.02 15.06
N TYR A 377 -4.97 11.85 14.04
CA TYR A 377 -5.99 11.64 13.03
C TYR A 377 -5.75 10.33 12.26
N MET A 378 -4.50 10.08 11.88
CA MET A 378 -4.12 8.87 11.14
C MET A 378 -4.24 7.60 11.98
N HIS A 379 -4.01 7.66 13.30
CA HIS A 379 -4.30 6.56 14.21
C HIS A 379 -5.76 6.13 14.13
N GLN A 380 -6.70 7.09 14.23
CA GLN A 380 -8.13 6.80 14.12
C GLN A 380 -8.48 6.20 12.76
N MET A 381 -7.94 6.76 11.67
CA MET A 381 -8.18 6.24 10.31
C MET A 381 -7.65 4.82 10.11
N CYS A 382 -6.44 4.54 10.62
CA CYS A 382 -5.84 3.22 10.57
C CYS A 382 -6.59 2.19 11.42
N CYS A 383 -6.99 2.56 12.63
CA CYS A 383 -7.56 1.61 13.59
C CYS A 383 -9.07 1.40 13.45
N ASN A 384 -9.81 2.34 12.86
CA ASN A 384 -11.24 2.16 12.58
C ASN A 384 -11.54 1.30 11.33
N SER A 385 -10.53 1.01 10.50
CA SER A 385 -10.74 0.34 9.21
C SER A 385 -10.59 -1.18 9.27
N LYS A 386 -9.39 -1.69 9.55
CA LYS A 386 -9.08 -3.13 9.71
C LYS A 386 -7.95 -3.32 10.71
N GLU A 387 -7.97 -4.44 11.44
CA GLU A 387 -6.94 -4.81 12.42
C GLU A 387 -5.52 -4.77 11.83
N LYS A 388 -5.34 -5.25 10.58
CA LYS A 388 -4.06 -5.20 9.85
C LYS A 388 -3.46 -3.79 9.80
N TYR A 389 -4.27 -2.77 9.50
CA TYR A 389 -3.82 -1.39 9.36
C TYR A 389 -3.46 -0.78 10.71
N CYS A 390 -4.27 -1.07 11.73
CA CYS A 390 -3.98 -0.69 13.11
C CYS A 390 -2.65 -1.29 13.60
N ASN A 391 -2.41 -2.57 13.32
CA ASN A 391 -1.17 -3.25 13.70
C ASN A 391 0.05 -2.63 13.02
N ARG A 392 -0.04 -2.26 11.73
CA ARG A 392 1.04 -1.54 11.04
C ARG A 392 1.30 -0.17 11.64
N PHE A 393 0.25 0.57 11.99
CA PHE A 393 0.39 1.85 12.68
C PHE A 393 1.12 1.66 14.02
N TYR A 394 0.71 0.70 14.85
CA TYR A 394 1.34 0.42 16.14
C TYR A 394 2.76 -0.16 16.04
N LYS A 395 3.15 -0.75 14.91
CA LYS A 395 4.57 -1.11 14.69
C LYS A 395 5.45 0.13 14.59
N LEU A 396 4.94 1.21 14.01
CA LEU A 396 5.65 2.49 13.93
C LEU A 396 5.49 3.28 15.22
N PHE A 397 4.26 3.49 15.65
CA PHE A 397 3.87 4.32 16.78
C PHE A 397 3.37 3.41 17.89
N SER A 398 4.28 2.67 18.51
CA SER A 398 3.91 1.65 19.49
C SER A 398 3.25 2.24 20.72
N ASP A 399 2.30 1.50 21.26
CA ASP A 399 1.89 1.61 22.65
C ASP A 399 2.96 0.92 23.52
N MET A 400 3.59 1.65 24.44
CA MET A 400 4.60 1.07 25.34
C MET A 400 4.00 0.28 26.51
N GLY A 401 2.68 0.18 26.54
CA GLY A 401 1.88 -0.42 27.60
C GLY A 401 1.88 0.46 28.85
N CYS A 402 1.16 -0.03 29.86
CA CYS A 402 1.13 0.63 31.15
C CYS A 402 2.17 0.06 32.12
N SER A 403 2.56 0.89 33.08
CA SER A 403 3.40 0.53 34.22
C SER A 403 2.70 0.90 35.52
N ASN A 404 2.79 -0.01 36.48
CA ASN A 404 2.41 0.27 37.85
C ASN A 404 3.43 1.17 38.56
N PHE A 405 4.66 1.27 38.05
CA PHE A 405 5.69 2.13 38.63
C PHE A 405 5.50 3.57 38.16
N VAL A 406 5.26 4.47 39.11
CA VAL A 406 5.28 5.91 38.85
C VAL A 406 6.74 6.34 38.82
N THR A 407 7.26 6.71 37.65
CA THR A 407 8.55 7.41 37.57
C THR A 407 8.35 8.77 38.24
N PHE A 408 8.64 8.85 39.54
CA PHE A 408 8.45 10.06 40.32
C PHE A 408 9.47 11.10 39.88
N VAL A 409 8.97 12.23 39.39
CA VAL A 409 9.81 13.40 39.14
C VAL A 409 9.51 14.40 40.25
N PRO A 410 10.46 14.67 41.17
CA PRO A 410 10.27 15.70 42.16
C PRO A 410 9.99 17.05 41.49
N ARG A 411 8.94 17.76 41.93
CA ARG A 411 8.88 19.22 41.75
C ARG A 411 10.09 19.75 42.50
N LYS A 412 11.10 20.31 41.79
CA LYS A 412 12.30 20.98 42.33
C LYS A 412 12.32 21.17 43.86
N PHE A 413 13.35 20.61 44.50
CA PHE A 413 13.95 21.22 45.67
C PHE A 413 14.52 22.58 45.25
N ASP A 414 13.93 23.66 45.75
CA ASP A 414 14.56 24.99 45.78
C ASP A 414 15.18 25.17 47.17
N GLY A 415 16.51 24.99 47.28
CA GLY A 415 17.39 25.43 48.40
C GLY A 415 17.15 24.78 49.77
N MET A 416 18.11 24.61 50.68
CA MET A 416 19.43 25.21 50.82
C MET A 416 20.25 24.35 51.80
N LEU A 417 21.58 24.44 51.63
CA LEU A 417 22.61 24.26 52.66
C LEU A 417 22.29 25.03 53.95
#